data_AF-A0A101GJM6-F1
#
_entry.id   AF-A0A101GJM6-F1
#
_cell.length_a   1.000
_cell.length_b   1.000
_cell.length_c   1.000
_cell.angle_alpha   90.00
_cell.angle_beta   90.00
_cell.angle_gamma   90.00
#
_symmetry.space_group_name_H-M   'P 1'
#
loop_
_entity.id
_entity.type
_entity.pdbx_description
1 polymer ?
#
loop_
_entity_poly.entity_id
_entity_poly.type
_entity_poly.pdbx_seq_one_letter_code
_entity_poly.pdbx_strand_id
1 'polypeptide(L)' 'MFDPSDFITESIEEIKNRIGDKKAIIALSGGVDSSVASVLTSRAIEDQLLAVFVDHGLLREWRYSSGRQV' A
#
# COMPACT_ATOMS: atom_id res chain seq x y z
N MET A 1 7.35 26.00 -5.17
CA MET A 1 6.91 25.68 -3.78
C MET A 1 6.44 24.24 -3.82
N PHE A 2 6.80 23.41 -2.85
CA PHE A 2 6.39 22.00 -2.83
C PHE A 2 4.93 21.89 -2.40
N ASP A 3 4.10 21.22 -3.20
CA ASP A 3 2.73 20.84 -2.83
C ASP A 3 2.65 19.30 -2.72
N PRO A 4 2.27 18.75 -1.55
CA PRO A 4 2.09 17.32 -1.37
C PRO A 4 1.10 16.68 -2.35
N SER A 5 0.11 17.44 -2.82
CA SER A 5 -0.94 16.96 -3.75
C SER A 5 -0.35 16.71 -5.14
N ASP A 6 0.54 17.58 -5.59
CA ASP A 6 1.26 17.41 -6.86
C ASP A 6 2.17 16.19 -6.76
N PHE A 7 2.90 16.05 -5.66
CA PHE A 7 3.76 14.88 -5.41
C PHE A 7 3.00 13.55 -5.43
N ILE A 8 1.81 13.51 -4.82
CA ILE A 8 0.95 12.31 -4.83
C ILE A 8 0.53 11.96 -6.26
N THR A 9 0.15 12.97 -7.05
CA THR A 9 -0.32 12.76 -8.43
C THR A 9 0.82 12.26 -9.32
N GLU A 10 1.99 12.89 -9.27
CA GLU A 10 3.19 12.46 -9.99
C GLU A 10 3.62 11.03 -9.60
N SER A 11 3.58 10.73 -8.29
CA SER A 11 3.93 9.39 -7.79
C SER A 11 2.99 8.31 -8.33
N ILE A 12 1.67 8.58 -8.39
CA ILE A 12 0.69 7.63 -8.93
C ILE A 12 0.96 7.38 -10.42
N GLU A 13 1.24 8.42 -11.21
CA GLU A 13 1.58 8.27 -12.62
C GLU A 13 2.88 7.49 -12.82
N GLU A 14 3.92 7.77 -12.04
CA GLU A 14 5.19 7.05 -12.10
C GLU A 14 4.99 5.55 -11.80
N ILE A 15 4.23 5.23 -10.75
CA ILE A 15 3.93 3.84 -10.37
C ILE A 15 3.19 3.14 -11.51
N LYS A 16 2.15 3.77 -12.06
CA LYS A 16 1.36 3.21 -13.15
C LYS A 16 2.23 2.94 -14.38
N ASN A 17 3.08 3.88 -14.76
CA ASN A 17 3.97 3.75 -15.92
C ASN A 17 5.05 2.67 -15.72
N ARG A 18 5.60 2.55 -14.50
CA ARG A 18 6.61 1.52 -14.18
C ARG A 18 6.03 0.10 -14.21
N ILE A 19 4.80 -0.07 -13.71
CA ILE A 19 4.18 -1.40 -13.62
C ILE A 19 3.55 -1.80 -14.96
N GLY A 20 2.89 -0.85 -15.64
CA GLY A 20 2.14 -1.11 -16.87
C GLY A 20 1.10 -2.21 -16.67
N ASP A 21 1.08 -3.19 -17.57
CA ASP A 21 0.11 -4.30 -17.54
C ASP A 21 0.51 -5.47 -16.61
N LYS A 22 1.56 -5.30 -15.80
CA LYS A 22 2.04 -6.34 -14.89
C LYS A 22 1.26 -6.34 -13.57
N LYS A 23 1.37 -7.43 -12.82
CA LYS A 23 0.86 -7.51 -11.44
C LYS A 23 1.93 -7.13 -10.44
N ALA A 24 1.52 -6.57 -9.31
CA ALA A 24 2.39 -6.22 -8.19
C ALA A 24 1.94 -6.91 -6.91
N ILE A 25 2.88 -7.14 -6.00
CA ILE A 25 2.63 -7.72 -4.66
C ILE A 25 3.21 -6.77 -3.62
N ILE A 26 2.47 -6.50 -2.55
CA ILE A 26 2.95 -5.71 -1.42
C ILE A 26 2.74 -6.46 -0.11
N ALA A 27 3.77 -6.47 0.75
CA ALA A 27 3.69 -7.00 2.09
C ALA A 27 3.22 -5.92 3.08
N LEU A 28 2.13 -6.19 3.78
CA LEU A 28 1.60 -5.33 4.82
C LEU A 28 2.11 -5.80 6.18
N SER A 29 2.81 -4.92 6.91
CA SER A 29 3.15 -5.12 8.34
C SER A 29 2.13 -4.48 9.27
N GLY A 30 1.19 -3.72 8.67
CA GLY A 30 0.24 -2.82 9.33
C GLY A 30 0.89 -1.61 10.01
N GLY A 31 2.12 -1.26 9.61
CA GLY A 31 2.68 0.07 9.86
C GLY A 31 2.05 1.11 8.92
N VAL A 32 2.17 2.38 9.29
CA VAL A 32 1.62 3.49 8.49
C VAL A 32 2.27 3.54 7.11
N ASP A 33 3.58 3.34 7.02
CA ASP A 33 4.33 3.44 5.77
C ASP A 33 3.85 2.42 4.71
N SER A 34 3.76 1.14 5.09
CA SER A 34 3.25 0.09 4.20
C SER A 34 1.79 0.33 3.80
N SER A 35 1.00 0.92 4.69
CA SER A 35 -0.40 1.23 4.42
C SER A 35 -0.53 2.35 3.40
N VAL A 36 0.23 3.45 3.57
CA VAL A 36 0.26 4.56 2.61
C VAL A 36 0.78 4.09 1.25
N ALA A 37 1.87 3.31 1.23
CA ALA A 37 2.41 2.75 0.00
C ALA A 37 1.39 1.84 -0.72
N SER A 38 0.65 1.01 0.02
CA SER A 38 -0.40 0.17 -0.54
C SER A 38 -1.55 0.98 -1.15
N VAL A 39 -1.96 2.08 -0.48
CA VAL A 39 -3.03 2.95 -0.97
C VAL A 39 -2.60 3.70 -2.23
N LEU A 40 -1.39 4.23 -2.28
CA LEU A 40 -0.87 4.91 -3.48
C LEU A 40 -0.75 3.94 -4.66
N THR A 41 -0.24 2.73 -4.42
CA THR A 41 -0.12 1.72 -5.47
C THR A 41 -1.48 1.21 -5.94
N SER A 42 -2.42 0.98 -5.01
CA SER A 42 -3.79 0.56 -5.35
C SER A 42 -4.51 1.62 -6.20
N ARG A 43 -4.33 2.91 -5.92
CA ARG A 43 -4.85 3.99 -6.78
C ARG A 43 -4.24 4.01 -8.18
N ALA A 44 -3.03 3.48 -8.36
CA ALA A 44 -2.34 3.48 -9.64
C ALA A 44 -2.73 2.30 -10.55
N ILE A 45 -2.95 1.11 -9.98
CA ILE A 45 -3.08 -0.15 -10.73
C ILE A 45 -4.26 -1.05 -10.31
N GLU A 46 -5.08 -0.61 -9.36
CA GLU A 46 -6.34 -1.26 -8.95
C GLU A 46 -6.18 -2.79 -8.74
N ASP A 47 -6.89 -3.60 -9.53
CA ASP A 47 -6.96 -5.07 -9.45
C ASP A 47 -5.64 -5.79 -9.75
N GLN A 48 -4.61 -5.07 -10.21
CA GLN A 48 -3.28 -5.63 -10.46
C GLN A 48 -2.43 -5.74 -9.18
N LEU A 49 -2.89 -5.17 -8.06
CA LEU A 49 -2.17 -5.21 -6.78
C LEU A 49 -2.70 -6.33 -5.86
N LEU A 50 -1.82 -7.25 -5.48
CA LEU A 50 -2.08 -8.22 -4.42
C LEU A 50 -1.43 -7.77 -3.10
N ALA A 51 -2.23 -7.42 -2.11
CA ALA A 51 -1.75 -7.10 -0.77
C ALA A 51 -1.72 -8.36 0.12
N VAL A 52 -0.59 -8.63 0.75
CA VAL A 52 -0.38 -9.79 1.62
C VAL A 52 -0.01 -9.32 3.01
N PHE A 53 -0.82 -9.64 4.01
CA PHE A 53 -0.48 -9.46 5.42
C PHE A 53 -0.04 -10.79 6.02
N VAL A 54 1.10 -10.80 6.71
CA VAL A 54 1.63 -12.00 7.39
C VAL A 54 1.60 -11.76 8.89
N ASP A 55 0.70 -12.47 9.59
CA ASP A 55 0.73 -12.54 11.04
C ASP A 55 1.78 -13.58 11.49
N HIS A 56 2.82 -13.11 12.14
CA HIS A 56 3.89 -13.95 12.70
C HIS A 56 3.59 -14.42 14.14
N GLY A 57 2.41 -14.13 14.69
CA GLY A 57 1.99 -14.56 16.03
C GLY A 57 2.62 -13.76 17.19
N LEU A 58 3.33 -12.67 16.90
CA LEU A 58 3.93 -11.76 17.90
C LEU A 58 3.36 -10.34 17.81
N LEU A 59 2.17 -10.20 17.19
CA LEU A 59 1.47 -8.91 17.15
C LEU A 59 0.98 -8.55 18.56
N ARG A 60 1.02 -7.26 18.90
CA ARG A 60 0.45 -6.76 20.16
C ARG A 60 -1.06 -7.03 20.19
N GLU A 61 -1.58 -7.43 21.35
CA GLU A 61 -2.98 -7.84 21.57
C GLU A 61 -4.00 -6.90 20.91
N TRP A 62 -3.80 -5.59 21.04
CA TRP A 62 -4.70 -4.58 20.45
C TRP A 62 -4.77 -4.62 18.91
N ARG A 63 -3.73 -5.12 18.23
CA ARG A 63 -3.69 -5.25 16.76
C ARG A 63 -4.43 -6.50 16.28
N TYR A 64 -4.44 -7.54 17.11
CA TYR A 64 -5.18 -8.77 16.84
C TYR A 64 -6.69 -8.56 17.02
N SER A 65 -7.10 -7.92 18.12
CA SER A 65 -8.52 -7.70 18.45
C SER A 65 -9.22 -6.69 17.53
N SER A 66 -8.47 -5.80 16.88
CA SER A 66 -9.06 -4.74 16.06
C SER A 66 -9.64 -5.23 14.74
N GLY A 67 -9.32 -6.45 14.27
CA GLY A 67 -9.89 -7.09 13.07
C GLY A 67 -9.76 -6.30 11.76
N ARG A 68 -9.15 -5.11 11.81
CA ARG A 68 -9.08 -4.13 10.74
C ARG A 68 -7.66 -4.14 10.22
N GLN A 69 -7.36 -5.18 9.46
CA GLN A 69 -6.24 -5.14 8.54
C GLN A 69 -6.74 -4.38 7.31
N VAL A 70 -5.94 -3.40 6.88
CA VAL A 70 -6.23 -2.50 5.76
C VAL A 70 -6.68 -3.24 4.52
#